data_AF-A0A9D0ZP98-F1
#
_entry.id   AF-A0A9D0ZP98-F1
#
_cell.length_a   1.000
_cell.length_b   1.000
_cell.length_c   1.000
_cell.angle_alpha   90.00
_cell.angle_beta   90.00
_cell.angle_gamma   90.00
#
_symmetry.space_group_name_H-M   'P 1'
#
loop_
_entity.id
_entity.type
_entity.pdbx_description
1 polymer ?
#
loop_
_entity_poly.entity_id
_entity_poly.type
_entity_poly.pdbx_seq_one_letter_code
_entity_poly.pdbx_strand_id
1 'polypeptide(L)'
;MKRVWNNLSGKVFMLVESVRMSVSNIRQNRMRSFLTILGIMIGVTAVIALVTTVSGVSSSISDSFSSMGASTMTLSATGTDLQAGLSVENLEEISSLEHVDGVSPSVSLSVTVARG
;
A
#
# COMPACT_ATOMS: atom_id res chain seq x y z
N MET A 1 19.14 38.76 -35.83
CA MET A 1 18.19 38.10 -34.89
C MET A 1 16.90 37.58 -35.55
N LYS A 2 16.34 38.21 -36.60
CA LYS A 2 15.09 37.79 -37.27
C LYS A 2 15.10 36.40 -37.93
N ARG A 3 16.28 35.83 -38.21
CA ARG A 3 16.47 34.55 -38.93
C ARG A 3 16.10 33.31 -38.10
N VAL A 4 16.20 33.40 -36.77
CA VAL A 4 15.85 32.28 -35.86
C VAL A 4 14.34 32.16 -35.71
N TRP A 5 13.63 33.29 -35.72
CA TRP A 5 12.19 33.35 -35.50
C TRP A 5 11.39 32.76 -36.68
N ASN A 6 11.83 32.99 -37.92
CA ASN A 6 11.19 32.39 -39.10
C ASN A 6 11.31 30.85 -39.14
N ASN A 7 12.45 30.31 -38.71
CA ASN A 7 12.67 28.87 -38.65
C ASN A 7 11.81 28.20 -37.56
N LEU A 8 11.54 28.91 -36.46
CA LEU A 8 10.67 28.40 -35.40
C LEU A 8 9.20 28.38 -35.85
N SER A 9 8.75 29.44 -36.52
CA SER A 9 7.39 29.51 -37.09
C SER A 9 7.16 28.43 -38.15
N GLY A 10 8.14 28.17 -39.02
CA GLY A 10 8.05 27.11 -40.04
C GLY A 10 7.98 25.71 -39.43
N LYS A 11 8.75 25.44 -38.37
CA LYS A 11 8.71 24.15 -37.65
C LYS A 11 7.37 23.91 -36.97
N VAL A 12 6.81 24.93 -36.30
CA VAL A 12 5.48 24.82 -35.67
C VAL A 12 4.41 24.58 -36.72
N PHE A 13 4.47 25.27 -37.86
CA PHE A 13 3.54 25.06 -38.98
C PHE A 13 3.60 23.62 -39.53
N MET A 14 4.81 23.05 -39.69
CA MET A 14 4.98 21.66 -40.13
C MET A 14 4.41 20.63 -39.14
N LEU A 15 4.58 20.84 -37.84
CA LEU A 15 4.01 19.95 -36.82
C LEU A 15 2.48 19.99 -36.83
N VAL A 16 1.89 21.18 -36.96
CA VAL A 16 0.43 21.33 -37.04
C VAL A 16 -0.12 20.64 -38.29
N GLU A 17 0.52 20.81 -39.45
CA GLU A 17 0.07 20.15 -40.69
C GLU A 17 0.22 18.61 -40.60
N SER A 18 1.30 18.13 -39.98
CA SER A 18 1.52 16.70 -39.76
C SER A 18 0.43 16.10 -38.86
N VAL A 19 0.11 16.75 -37.74
CA VAL A 19 -1.00 16.34 -36.86
C VAL A 19 -2.34 16.36 -37.60
N ARG A 20 -2.58 17.40 -38.42
CA ARG A 20 -3.81 17.54 -39.21
C ARG A 20 -3.96 16.39 -40.21
N MET A 21 -2.89 16.02 -40.91
CA MET A 21 -2.86 14.87 -41.81
C MET A 21 -3.06 13.54 -41.09
N SER A 22 -2.44 13.35 -39.91
CA SER A 22 -2.61 12.14 -39.10
C SER A 22 -4.05 11.98 -38.61
N VAL A 23 -4.68 13.05 -38.13
CA VAL A 23 -6.10 13.03 -37.69
C VAL A 23 -7.03 12.72 -38.86
N SER A 24 -6.76 13.26 -40.04
CA SER A 24 -7.51 12.93 -41.27
C SER A 24 -7.43 11.43 -41.59
N ASN A 25 -6.23 10.84 -41.53
CA ASN A 25 -6.02 9.42 -41.77
C ASN A 25 -6.73 8.51 -40.75
N ILE A 26 -6.71 8.87 -39.47
CA ILE A 26 -7.46 8.14 -38.42
C ILE A 26 -8.96 8.16 -38.74
N ARG A 27 -9.49 9.30 -39.23
CA ARG A 27 -10.90 9.45 -39.57
C ARG A 27 -11.30 8.71 -40.84
N GLN A 28 -10.36 8.51 -41.77
CA GLN A 28 -10.56 7.74 -43.00
C GLN A 28 -10.57 6.22 -42.73
N ASN A 29 -9.75 5.74 -41.80
CA ASN A 29 -9.66 4.31 -41.47
C ASN A 29 -10.22 3.99 -40.06
N ARG A 30 -11.51 4.24 -39.88
CA ARG A 30 -12.16 4.20 -38.55
C ARG A 30 -12.13 2.83 -37.89
N MET A 31 -12.32 1.75 -38.64
CA MET A 31 -12.37 0.40 -38.07
C MET A 31 -11.02 0.00 -37.47
N ARG A 32 -9.94 0.17 -38.24
CA ARG A 32 -8.59 -0.14 -37.79
C ARG A 32 -8.18 0.71 -36.59
N SER A 33 -8.43 2.02 -36.67
CA SER A 33 -8.06 2.96 -35.59
C SER A 33 -8.87 2.74 -34.31
N PHE A 34 -10.15 2.34 -34.44
CA PHE A 34 -10.98 2.02 -33.29
C PHE A 34 -10.50 0.77 -32.56
N LEU A 35 -10.22 -0.31 -33.30
CA LEU A 35 -9.76 -1.57 -32.71
C LEU A 35 -8.40 -1.42 -32.00
N THR A 36 -7.47 -0.63 -32.54
CA THR A 36 -6.16 -0.41 -31.91
C THR A 36 -6.26 0.38 -30.61
N ILE A 37 -7.07 1.45 -30.59
CA ILE A 37 -7.29 2.25 -29.37
C ILE A 37 -8.01 1.42 -28.32
N LEU A 38 -9.03 0.66 -28.71
CA LEU A 38 -9.77 -0.22 -27.80
C LEU A 38 -8.85 -1.27 -27.17
N GLY A 39 -7.96 -1.88 -27.96
CA GLY A 39 -7.00 -2.86 -27.46
C GLY A 39 -6.05 -2.28 -26.42
N ILE A 40 -5.52 -1.07 -26.65
CA ILE A 40 -4.65 -0.39 -25.68
C ILE A 40 -5.42 -0.05 -24.40
N MET A 41 -6.66 0.43 -24.51
CA MET A 41 -7.48 0.76 -23.34
C MET A 41 -7.78 -0.47 -22.48
N ILE A 42 -8.19 -1.59 -23.08
CA ILE A 42 -8.44 -2.84 -22.35
C ILE A 42 -7.15 -3.37 -21.73
N GLY A 43 -6.03 -3.33 -22.46
CA GLY A 43 -4.74 -3.77 -21.95
C GLY A 43 -4.27 -2.98 -20.72
N VAL A 44 -4.26 -1.65 -20.82
CA VAL A 44 -3.79 -0.78 -19.73
C VAL A 44 -4.71 -0.87 -18.51
N THR A 45 -6.03 -0.91 -18.72
CA THR A 45 -6.99 -1.03 -17.61
C THR A 45 -6.88 -2.37 -16.89
N ALA A 46 -6.68 -3.48 -17.60
CA ALA A 46 -6.45 -4.79 -16.98
C ALA A 46 -5.18 -4.80 -16.12
N VAL A 47 -4.08 -4.22 -16.60
CA VAL A 47 -2.83 -4.15 -15.85
C VAL A 47 -2.98 -3.29 -14.59
N ILE A 48 -3.61 -2.11 -14.70
CA ILE A 48 -3.83 -1.23 -13.55
C ILE A 48 -4.73 -1.92 -12.50
N ALA A 49 -5.82 -2.55 -12.93
CA ALA A 49 -6.73 -3.28 -12.05
C ALA A 49 -6.02 -4.43 -11.33
N LEU A 50 -5.20 -5.20 -12.05
CA LEU A 50 -4.42 -6.30 -11.48
C LEU A 50 -3.44 -5.80 -10.42
N VAL A 51 -2.60 -4.81 -10.75
CA VAL A 51 -1.61 -4.26 -9.81
C VAL A 51 -2.28 -3.74 -8.55
N THR A 52 -3.36 -2.98 -8.71
CA THR A 52 -4.13 -2.42 -7.58
C THR A 52 -4.72 -3.52 -6.71
N THR A 53 -5.28 -4.56 -7.32
CA THR A 53 -5.86 -5.69 -6.60
C THR A 53 -4.79 -6.45 -5.83
N VAL A 54 -3.64 -6.74 -6.46
CA VAL A 54 -2.52 -7.42 -5.81
C VAL A 54 -2.02 -6.61 -4.62
N SER A 55 -1.75 -5.32 -4.78
CA SER A 55 -1.31 -4.46 -3.68
C SER A 55 -2.35 -4.34 -2.58
N GLY A 56 -3.65 -4.25 -2.93
CA GLY A 56 -4.74 -4.15 -1.97
C GLY A 56 -4.94 -5.42 -1.16
N VAL A 57 -4.81 -6.59 -1.79
CA VAL A 57 -4.86 -7.89 -1.12
C VAL A 57 -3.66 -8.05 -0.19
N SER A 58 -2.45 -7.74 -0.66
CA SER A 58 -1.25 -7.79 0.19
C SER A 58 -1.39 -6.88 1.42
N SER A 59 -1.87 -5.65 1.25
CA SER A 59 -2.13 -4.73 2.37
C SER A 59 -3.17 -5.31 3.33
N SER A 60 -4.31 -5.78 2.82
CA SER A 60 -5.38 -6.35 3.64
C SER A 60 -4.90 -7.56 4.47
N ILE A 61 -4.06 -8.40 3.87
CA ILE A 61 -3.45 -9.54 4.54
C ILE A 61 -2.49 -9.05 5.63
N SER A 62 -1.60 -8.10 5.32
CA SER A 62 -0.71 -7.49 6.31
C SER A 62 -1.46 -6.84 7.48
N ASP A 63 -2.56 -6.13 7.21
CA ASP A 63 -3.41 -5.52 8.23
C ASP A 63 -4.12 -6.57 9.10
N SER A 64 -4.57 -7.67 8.48
CA SER A 64 -5.15 -8.81 9.19
C SER A 64 -4.11 -9.47 10.10
N PHE A 65 -2.89 -9.69 9.61
CA PHE A 65 -1.80 -10.21 10.43
C PHE A 65 -1.42 -9.25 11.56
N SER A 66 -1.31 -7.95 11.28
CA SER A 66 -1.02 -6.93 12.30
C SER A 66 -2.09 -6.89 13.39
N SER A 67 -3.38 -6.95 13.01
CA SER A 67 -4.50 -6.95 13.97
C SER A 67 -4.62 -8.26 14.75
N MET A 68 -4.20 -9.38 14.17
CA MET A 68 -4.09 -10.67 14.87
C MET A 68 -2.90 -10.74 15.85
N GLY A 69 -2.08 -9.67 15.94
CA GLY A 69 -0.91 -9.67 16.81
C GLY A 69 0.27 -10.44 16.23
N ALA A 70 0.50 -10.39 14.91
CA ALA A 70 1.66 -11.02 14.28
C ALA A 70 3.03 -10.61 14.86
N SER A 71 3.07 -9.57 15.70
CA SER A 71 4.25 -9.14 16.46
C SER A 71 4.06 -9.15 17.99
N THR A 72 2.99 -9.76 18.52
CA THR A 72 2.75 -9.83 19.97
C THR A 72 3.18 -11.19 20.53
N MET A 73 4.12 -11.17 21.49
CA MET A 73 4.57 -12.36 22.22
C MET A 73 3.98 -12.36 23.63
N THR A 74 3.19 -13.38 23.97
CA THR A 74 2.61 -13.54 25.30
C THR A 74 3.62 -14.22 26.23
N LEU A 75 4.11 -13.49 27.22
CA LEU A 75 4.99 -14.01 28.27
C LEU A 75 4.17 -14.26 29.54
N SER A 76 4.30 -15.44 30.12
CA SER A 76 3.70 -15.80 31.40
C SER A 76 4.77 -16.45 32.27
N ALA A 77 5.08 -15.85 33.43
CA ALA A 77 5.95 -16.44 34.42
C ALA A 77 5.15 -16.73 35.69
N THR A 78 5.00 -18.02 35.99
CA THR A 78 4.37 -18.48 37.23
C THR A 78 5.34 -18.28 38.39
N GLY A 79 4.99 -17.39 39.32
CA GLY A 79 5.73 -17.22 40.57
C GLY A 79 5.60 -18.44 41.48
N THR A 80 6.62 -18.67 42.31
CA THR A 80 6.59 -19.66 43.40
C THR A 80 6.39 -18.94 44.74
N ASP A 81 6.08 -19.66 45.82
CA ASP A 81 5.79 -19.05 47.14
C ASP A 81 6.94 -18.17 47.69
N LEU A 82 8.15 -18.28 47.14
CA LEU A 82 9.33 -17.49 47.51
C LEU A 82 9.70 -16.38 46.51
N GLN A 83 9.15 -16.41 45.29
CA GLN A 83 9.45 -15.44 44.25
C GLN A 83 8.17 -15.09 43.49
N ALA A 84 7.72 -13.84 43.64
CA ALA A 84 6.66 -13.28 42.82
C ALA A 84 7.03 -13.46 41.33
N GLY A 85 6.04 -13.71 40.47
CA GLY A 85 6.24 -13.92 39.04
C GLY A 85 6.74 -12.65 38.32
N LEU A 86 6.14 -12.29 37.20
CA LEU A 86 6.51 -11.03 36.51
C LEU A 86 6.27 -9.81 37.43
N SER A 87 7.34 -9.13 37.85
CA SER A 87 7.27 -7.90 38.64
C SER A 87 7.28 -6.65 37.75
N VAL A 88 6.98 -5.49 38.35
CA VAL A 88 6.99 -4.19 37.66
C VAL A 88 8.40 -3.83 37.19
N GLU A 89 9.43 -4.20 37.95
CA GLU A 89 10.82 -3.97 37.57
C GLU A 89 11.22 -4.81 36.34
N ASN A 90 10.76 -6.05 36.25
CA ASN A 90 11.04 -6.90 35.08
C ASN A 90 10.32 -6.39 33.82
N LEU A 91 9.17 -5.75 33.96
CA LEU A 91 8.46 -5.12 32.84
C LEU A 91 9.26 -3.94 32.24
N GLU A 92 9.88 -3.13 33.09
CA GLU A 92 10.72 -2.00 32.67
C GLU A 92 12.00 -2.49 31.96
N GLU A 93 12.62 -3.55 32.48
CA GLU A 93 13.77 -4.20 31.84
C GLU A 93 13.42 -4.76 30.46
N ILE A 94 12.29 -5.46 30.32
CA ILE A 94 11.81 -6.00 29.03
C ILE A 94 11.50 -4.87 28.04
N SER A 95 10.95 -3.74 28.51
CA SER A 95 10.66 -2.58 27.66
C SER A 95 11.90 -1.86 27.14
N SER A 96 13.05 -2.03 27.80
CA SER A 96 14.32 -1.39 27.41
C SER A 96 15.12 -2.16 26.36
N LEU A 97 14.68 -3.37 25.99
CA LEU A 97 15.32 -4.19 24.98
C LEU A 97 15.11 -3.59 23.58
N GLU A 98 16.17 -3.55 22.77
CA GLU A 98 16.20 -2.93 21.42
C GLU A 98 15.12 -3.46 20.45
N HIS A 99 14.59 -4.66 20.70
CA HIS A 99 13.63 -5.34 19.83
C HIS A 99 12.20 -5.39 20.39
N VAL A 100 11.94 -4.69 21.50
CA VAL A 100 10.61 -4.63 22.14
C VAL A 100 10.05 -3.23 21.99
N ASP A 101 9.05 -3.07 21.13
CA ASP A 101 8.40 -1.78 20.86
C ASP A 101 7.42 -1.37 21.97
N GLY A 102 6.93 -2.34 22.75
CA GLY A 102 6.06 -2.08 23.90
C GLY A 102 5.63 -3.34 24.65
N VAL A 103 5.21 -3.18 25.90
CA VAL A 103 4.73 -4.26 26.76
C VAL A 103 3.33 -3.93 27.30
N SER A 104 2.40 -4.88 27.21
CA SER A 104 1.03 -4.74 27.72
C SER A 104 0.79 -5.74 28.86
N PRO A 105 0.80 -5.32 30.13
CA PRO A 105 0.49 -6.21 31.24
C PRO A 105 -1.02 -6.55 31.26
N SER A 106 -1.36 -7.82 31.53
CA SER A 106 -2.74 -8.25 31.74
C SER A 106 -2.88 -8.89 33.12
N VAL A 107 -3.85 -8.42 33.92
CA VAL A 107 -4.13 -8.94 35.26
C VAL A 107 -5.58 -9.39 35.29
N SER A 108 -5.78 -10.69 35.48
CA SER A 108 -7.11 -11.29 35.60
C SER A 108 -7.39 -11.59 37.06
N LEU A 109 -8.35 -10.86 37.66
CA LEU A 109 -8.80 -11.08 39.04
C LEU A 109 -10.11 -11.86 39.04
N SER A 110 -10.12 -13.05 39.64
CA SER A 110 -11.34 -13.83 39.87
C SER A 110 -11.75 -13.70 41.33
N VAL A 111 -12.91 -13.07 41.59
CA VAL A 111 -13.50 -12.99 42.92
C VAL A 111 -14.75 -13.87 42.98
N THR A 112 -14.77 -14.81 43.91
CA THR A 112 -15.98 -15.60 44.19
C THR A 112 -16.75 -14.91 45.31
N VAL A 113 -17.92 -14.38 44.97
CA VAL A 113 -18.80 -13.74 45.96
C VAL A 113 -19.63 -14.83 46.63
N ALA A 114 -19.21 -15.25 47.83
CA ALA A 114 -20.05 -16.06 48.70
C ALA A 114 -21.08 -15.14 49.37
N ARG A 115 -22.36 -15.30 49.01
CA ARG A 115 -23.47 -14.69 49.76
C ARG A 115 -23.68 -15.52 51.03
N GLY A 116 -23.63 -14.86 52.17
CA GLY A 116 -24.27 -15.35 53.40
C GLY A 116 -25.79 -15.32 53.27
#